data_AF-A0A1V3X4Z1-F1
#
_entry.id   AF-A0A1V3X4Z1-F1
#
_cell.length_a   1.000
_cell.length_b   1.000
_cell.length_c   1.000
_cell.angle_alpha   90.00
_cell.angle_beta   90.00
_cell.angle_gamma   90.00
#
_symmetry.space_group_name_H-M   'P 1'
#
loop_
_entity.id
_entity.type
_entity.pdbx_description
1 polymer ?
#
loop_
_entity_poly.entity_id
_entity_poly.type
_entity_poly.pdbx_seq_one_letter_code
_entity_poly.pdbx_strand_id
1 'polypeptide(L)'
;MGHRLTIAMTRWQATVNWVADEPATAELAVEVDSLEVLRGEGGVKSLSGPEKALVRSNALKSLNAGRFPDIRFTASEIDKTEDGYRLTGQLQIRGKSRQHMIDLRTEDLGDSWAMSAESTVRQSDYGVKPYSLLMGSLQVADEVTVSFTAVRPKDG
;
A
#
# COMPACT_ATOMS: atom_id res chain seq x y z
N MET A 1 -18.29 16.08 9.02
CA MET A 1 -18.02 14.83 8.28
C MET A 1 -16.62 14.89 7.70
N GLY A 2 -15.86 13.80 7.80
CA GLY A 2 -14.54 13.69 7.17
C GLY A 2 -14.64 13.13 5.75
N HIS A 3 -13.57 13.29 4.97
CA HIS A 3 -13.44 12.60 3.68
C HIS A 3 -12.90 11.19 3.88
N ARG A 4 -13.47 10.21 3.18
CA ARG A 4 -12.78 8.96 2.83
C ARG A 4 -11.86 9.24 1.65
N LEU A 5 -10.55 9.15 1.88
CA LEU A 5 -9.55 9.43 0.86
C LEU A 5 -9.23 8.17 0.06
N THR A 6 -9.08 8.32 -1.25
CA THR A 6 -8.41 7.33 -2.10
C THR A 6 -7.10 7.94 -2.57
N ILE A 7 -6.02 7.22 -2.28
CA ILE A 7 -4.64 7.63 -2.52
C ILE A 7 -4.00 6.57 -3.41
N ALA A 8 -3.18 7.00 -4.37
CA ALA A 8 -2.33 6.12 -5.16
C ALA A 8 -0.86 6.35 -4.83
N MET A 9 -0.06 5.29 -4.87
CA MET A 9 1.40 5.35 -4.92
C MET A 9 1.80 5.03 -6.36
N THR A 10 2.32 6.01 -7.09
CA THR A 10 2.48 5.91 -8.54
C THR A 10 3.85 5.38 -8.98
N ARG A 11 4.82 5.31 -8.06
CA ARG A 11 6.13 4.73 -8.32
C ARG A 11 6.41 3.62 -7.30
N TRP A 12 6.51 2.42 -7.83
CA TRP A 12 6.81 1.21 -7.08
C TRP A 12 7.44 0.18 -8.00
N GLN A 13 8.14 -0.78 -7.40
CA GLN A 13 8.71 -1.93 -8.09
C GLN A 13 8.44 -3.18 -7.27
N ALA A 14 7.94 -4.21 -7.95
CA ALA A 14 7.86 -5.56 -7.40
C ALA A 14 8.91 -6.44 -8.10
N THR A 15 9.63 -7.24 -7.33
CA THR A 15 10.57 -8.25 -7.82
C THR A 15 10.21 -9.59 -7.21
N VAL A 16 10.34 -10.66 -7.98
CA VAL A 16 10.06 -12.03 -7.55
C VAL A 16 11.25 -12.89 -7.92
N ASN A 17 11.75 -13.65 -6.96
CA ASN A 17 12.76 -14.67 -7.19
C ASN A 17 12.08 -16.03 -7.35
N TRP A 18 12.49 -16.77 -8.37
CA TRP A 18 11.88 -18.05 -8.74
C TRP A 18 12.87 -19.19 -8.52
N VAL A 19 12.37 -20.32 -8.00
CA VAL A 19 13.14 -21.55 -7.82
C VAL A 19 12.28 -22.71 -8.32
N ALA A 20 12.79 -23.46 -9.31
CA ALA A 20 12.06 -24.56 -9.94
C ALA A 20 10.64 -24.15 -10.39
N ASP A 21 10.54 -22.99 -11.06
CA ASP A 21 9.31 -22.40 -11.60
C ASP A 21 8.25 -22.00 -10.56
N GLU A 22 8.58 -22.03 -9.26
CA GLU A 22 7.73 -21.56 -8.17
C GLU A 22 8.30 -20.27 -7.54
N PRO A 23 7.45 -19.32 -7.08
CA PRO A 23 7.92 -18.10 -6.43
C PRO A 23 8.48 -18.41 -5.04
N ALA A 24 9.76 -18.13 -4.83
CA ALA A 24 10.45 -18.43 -3.57
C ALA A 24 10.48 -17.21 -2.62
N THR A 25 10.70 -16.02 -3.15
CA THR A 25 10.67 -14.76 -2.38
C THR A 25 10.14 -13.63 -3.25
N ALA A 26 9.57 -12.60 -2.64
CA ALA A 26 9.14 -11.40 -3.35
C ALA A 26 9.48 -10.13 -2.54
N GLU A 27 9.82 -9.05 -3.24
CA GLU A 27 9.97 -7.72 -2.65
C GLU A 27 9.12 -6.70 -3.40
N LEU A 28 8.36 -5.89 -2.66
CA LEU A 28 7.71 -4.68 -3.14
C LEU A 28 8.38 -3.46 -2.49
N ALA A 29 8.92 -2.56 -3.30
CA ALA A 29 9.43 -1.26 -2.88
C ALA A 29 8.52 -0.15 -3.43
N VAL A 30 8.13 0.80 -2.60
CA VAL A 30 7.23 1.91 -2.94
C VAL A 30 7.88 3.23 -2.56
N GLU A 31 8.02 4.14 -3.52
CA GLU A 31 8.52 5.50 -3.26
C GLU A 31 7.40 6.33 -2.60
N VAL A 32 7.62 6.76 -1.37
CA VAL A 32 6.60 7.45 -0.56
C VAL A 32 6.19 8.78 -1.18
N ASP A 33 7.11 9.49 -1.83
CA ASP A 33 6.82 10.77 -2.46
C ASP A 33 6.04 10.66 -3.78
N SER A 34 5.81 9.44 -4.28
CA SER A 34 4.90 9.16 -5.41
C SER A 34 3.42 9.22 -5.03
N LEU A 35 3.12 9.53 -3.76
CA LEU A 35 1.77 9.65 -3.24
C LEU A 35 0.95 10.71 -3.99
N GLU A 36 -0.21 10.30 -4.50
CA GLU A 36 -1.21 11.15 -5.14
C GLU A 36 -2.59 10.98 -4.50
N VAL A 37 -3.28 12.10 -4.23
CA VAL A 37 -4.65 12.10 -3.70
C VAL A 37 -5.62 12.10 -4.88
N LEU A 38 -6.18 10.94 -5.19
CA LEU A 38 -7.08 10.78 -6.33
C LEU A 38 -8.44 11.44 -6.07
N ARG A 39 -9.08 11.09 -4.94
CA ARG A 39 -10.41 11.57 -4.58
C ARG A 39 -10.64 11.56 -3.06
N GLY A 40 -11.62 12.34 -2.62
CA GLY A 40 -12.10 12.37 -1.25
C GLY A 40 -13.62 12.36 -1.24
N GLU A 41 -14.24 11.35 -0.66
CA GLU A 41 -15.69 11.10 -0.69
C GLU A 41 -16.32 11.27 0.70
N GLY A 42 -17.64 11.49 0.76
CA GLY A 42 -18.38 11.58 2.03
C GLY A 42 -18.23 12.89 2.82
N GLY A 43 -17.37 13.80 2.36
CA GLY A 43 -17.32 15.16 2.88
C GLY A 43 -18.34 16.09 2.20
N VAL A 44 -18.52 17.28 2.77
CA VAL A 44 -19.56 18.24 2.35
C VAL A 44 -19.39 18.72 0.90
N LYS A 45 -18.14 18.83 0.43
CA LYS A 45 -17.78 19.21 -0.95
C LYS A 45 -16.61 18.35 -1.42
N SER A 46 -16.50 18.04 -2.70
CA SER A 46 -15.31 17.39 -3.26
C SER A 46 -14.03 18.19 -2.97
N LEU A 47 -12.90 17.50 -2.81
CA LEU A 47 -11.60 18.14 -2.60
C LEU A 47 -11.15 18.89 -3.86
N SER A 48 -10.91 20.19 -3.72
CA SER A 48 -10.25 21.03 -4.73
C SER A 48 -8.77 20.68 -4.88
N GLY A 49 -8.14 21.17 -5.96
CA GLY A 49 -6.70 20.98 -6.19
C GLY A 49 -5.81 21.44 -5.02
N PRO A 50 -5.97 22.67 -4.50
CA PRO A 50 -5.23 23.13 -3.32
C PRO A 50 -5.45 22.26 -2.07
N GLU A 51 -6.67 21.76 -1.86
CA GLU A 51 -6.99 20.87 -0.73
C GLU A 51 -6.29 19.51 -0.89
N LYS A 52 -6.27 18.94 -2.10
CA LYS A 52 -5.52 17.70 -2.40
C LYS A 52 -4.02 17.88 -2.14
N ALA A 53 -3.45 19.02 -2.53
CA ALA A 53 -2.04 19.32 -2.29
C ALA A 53 -1.70 19.41 -0.79
N LEU A 54 -2.57 20.03 0.01
CA LEU A 54 -2.43 20.10 1.46
C LEU A 54 -2.54 18.71 2.11
N VAL A 55 -3.51 17.89 1.68
CA VAL A 55 -3.67 16.51 2.15
C VAL A 55 -2.42 15.68 1.84
N ARG A 56 -1.90 15.77 0.62
CA ARG A 56 -0.64 15.12 0.22
C ARG A 56 0.52 15.55 1.12
N SER A 57 0.69 16.86 1.34
CA SER A 57 1.75 17.39 2.20
C SER A 57 1.67 16.84 3.63
N ASN A 58 0.47 16.79 4.21
CA ASN A 58 0.24 16.21 5.53
C ASN A 58 0.55 14.71 5.56
N ALA A 59 0.15 13.94 4.55
CA ALA A 59 0.45 12.51 4.48
C ALA A 59 1.97 12.24 4.41
N LEU A 60 2.71 12.96 3.56
CA LEU A 60 4.17 12.85 3.45
C LEU A 60 4.87 13.22 4.76
N LYS A 61 4.37 14.24 5.46
CA LYS A 61 4.88 14.63 6.77
C LYS A 61 4.63 13.56 7.84
N SER A 62 3.44 12.95 7.85
CA SER A 62 3.09 11.88 8.79
C SER A 62 3.94 10.62 8.57
N LEU A 63 4.24 10.29 7.31
CA LEU A 63 5.15 9.21 6.93
C LEU A 63 6.62 9.57 7.13
N ASN A 64 6.94 10.85 7.33
CA ASN A 64 8.30 11.38 7.41
C ASN A 64 9.14 10.98 6.18
N ALA A 65 8.57 11.23 4.99
CA ALA A 65 9.10 10.80 3.69
C ALA A 65 10.54 11.30 3.44
N GLY A 66 10.91 12.48 3.95
CA GLY A 66 12.26 12.99 3.82
C GLY A 66 13.33 12.18 4.55
N ARG A 67 12.96 11.43 5.60
CA ARG A 67 13.86 10.51 6.34
C ARG A 67 13.66 9.06 5.94
N PHE A 68 12.44 8.69 5.57
CA PHE A 68 12.05 7.33 5.18
C PHE A 68 11.40 7.37 3.80
N PRO A 69 12.21 7.40 2.72
CA PRO A 69 11.70 7.61 1.37
C PRO A 69 10.96 6.40 0.80
N ASP A 70 11.20 5.21 1.36
CA ASP A 70 10.62 3.96 0.88
C ASP A 70 9.71 3.28 1.91
N ILE A 71 8.66 2.63 1.41
CA ILE A 71 7.96 1.54 2.09
C ILE A 71 8.38 0.23 1.40
N ARG A 72 8.69 -0.80 2.18
CA ARG A 72 9.12 -2.10 1.65
C ARG A 72 8.33 -3.25 2.25
N PHE A 73 7.94 -4.21 1.42
CA PHE A 73 7.44 -5.51 1.87
C PHE A 73 8.33 -6.61 1.29
N THR A 74 8.85 -7.49 2.14
CA THR A 74 9.68 -8.63 1.73
C THR A 74 9.03 -9.92 2.20
N ALA A 75 8.49 -10.70 1.27
CA ALA A 75 7.94 -12.03 1.51
C ALA A 75 9.08 -13.07 1.54
N SER A 76 9.12 -13.85 2.63
CA SER A 76 10.08 -14.94 2.83
C SER A 76 9.42 -16.32 2.82
N GLU A 77 8.09 -16.36 2.90
CA GLU A 77 7.27 -17.56 2.81
C GLU A 77 6.13 -17.26 1.83
N ILE A 78 5.98 -18.12 0.83
CA ILE A 78 5.01 -17.99 -0.25
C ILE A 78 4.31 -19.34 -0.40
N ASP A 79 3.09 -19.43 0.11
CA ASP A 79 2.29 -20.64 0.05
C ASP A 79 1.27 -20.55 -1.08
N LYS A 80 1.17 -21.60 -1.89
CA LYS A 80 0.12 -21.71 -2.90
C LYS A 80 -1.23 -21.89 -2.23
N THR A 81 -2.25 -21.21 -2.75
CA THR A 81 -3.65 -21.30 -2.32
C THR A 81 -4.53 -21.65 -3.52
N GLU A 82 -5.83 -21.84 -3.29
CA GLU A 82 -6.79 -22.12 -4.38
C GLU A 82 -6.87 -20.98 -5.41
N ASP A 83 -6.82 -19.72 -4.94
CA ASP A 83 -7.03 -18.52 -5.76
C ASP A 83 -5.73 -17.75 -6.09
N GLY A 84 -4.57 -18.27 -5.71
CA GLY A 84 -3.27 -17.60 -5.89
C GLY A 84 -2.26 -17.96 -4.81
N TYR A 85 -1.73 -16.98 -4.09
CA TYR A 85 -0.67 -17.18 -3.10
C TYR A 85 -0.93 -16.44 -1.78
N ARG A 86 -0.49 -17.02 -0.68
CA ARG A 86 -0.35 -16.36 0.62
C ARG A 86 1.10 -15.97 0.82
N LEU A 87 1.36 -14.67 0.96
CA LEU A 87 2.68 -14.10 1.16
C LEU A 87 2.84 -13.72 2.63
N THR A 88 3.77 -14.36 3.32
CA THR A 88 4.16 -13.99 4.69
C THR A 88 5.54 -13.36 4.67
N GLY A 89 5.65 -12.16 5.27
CA GLY A 89 6.86 -11.36 5.15
C GLY A 89 6.96 -10.22 6.14
N GLN A 90 7.97 -9.38 5.96
CA GLN A 90 8.19 -8.18 6.75
C GLN A 90 7.73 -6.95 5.97
N LEU A 91 6.76 -6.21 6.51
CA LEU A 91 6.38 -4.88 6.05
C LEU A 91 7.16 -3.84 6.85
N GLN A 92 7.87 -2.96 6.16
CA GLN A 92 8.62 -1.85 6.70
C GLN A 92 7.98 -0.52 6.30
N ILE A 93 7.55 0.25 7.29
CA ILE A 93 7.01 1.60 7.10
C ILE A 93 7.67 2.51 8.14
N ARG A 94 8.15 3.68 7.70
CA ARG A 94 8.72 4.70 8.60
C ARG A 94 9.83 4.15 9.52
N GLY A 95 10.68 3.28 8.96
CA GLY A 95 11.80 2.64 9.65
C GLY A 95 11.42 1.58 10.68
N LYS A 96 10.14 1.23 10.84
CA LYS A 96 9.69 0.11 11.68
C LYS A 96 9.29 -1.06 10.80
N SER A 97 9.67 -2.27 11.21
CA SER A 97 9.36 -3.51 10.50
C SER A 97 8.47 -4.41 11.35
N ARG A 98 7.47 -5.03 10.73
CA ARG A 98 6.57 -6.00 11.38
C ARG A 98 6.24 -7.12 10.40
N GLN A 99 5.94 -8.29 10.95
CA GLN A 99 5.40 -9.38 10.15
C GLN A 99 4.03 -8.96 9.62
N HIS A 100 3.79 -9.25 8.34
CA HIS A 100 2.59 -8.90 7.62
C HIS A 100 2.26 -10.02 6.64
N MET A 101 0.97 -10.31 6.47
CA MET A 101 0.47 -11.36 5.59
C MET A 101 -0.40 -10.74 4.51
N ILE A 102 -0.23 -11.19 3.27
CA ILE A 102 -1.01 -10.73 2.12
C ILE A 102 -1.54 -11.96 1.38
N ASP A 103 -2.85 -12.04 1.21
CA ASP A 103 -3.47 -12.98 0.28
C ASP A 103 -3.51 -12.33 -1.11
N LEU A 104 -2.69 -12.85 -2.03
CA LEU A 104 -2.57 -12.40 -3.42
C LEU A 104 -3.37 -13.32 -4.33
N ARG A 105 -4.46 -12.80 -4.90
CA ARG A 105 -5.23 -13.50 -5.92
C ARG A 105 -4.52 -13.40 -7.27
N THR A 106 -4.47 -14.51 -8.00
CA THR A 106 -3.93 -14.59 -9.36
C THR A 106 -4.96 -15.16 -10.31
N GLU A 107 -5.09 -14.56 -11.49
CA GLU A 107 -5.94 -15.04 -12.57
C GLU A 107 -5.10 -15.22 -13.83
N ASP A 108 -5.22 -16.39 -14.46
CA ASP A 108 -4.59 -16.68 -15.73
C ASP A 108 -5.45 -16.12 -16.87
N LEU A 109 -4.92 -15.13 -17.60
CA LEU A 109 -5.58 -14.48 -18.73
C LEU A 109 -5.09 -15.02 -20.09
N GLY A 110 -4.42 -16.17 -20.12
CA GLY A 110 -3.74 -16.69 -21.31
C GLY A 110 -2.29 -16.21 -21.36
N ASP A 111 -2.04 -15.07 -22.02
CA ASP A 111 -0.66 -14.56 -22.23
C ASP A 111 -0.14 -13.72 -21.06
N SER A 112 -0.97 -13.50 -20.04
CA SER A 112 -0.63 -12.69 -18.87
C SER A 112 -1.29 -13.22 -17.60
N TRP A 113 -0.77 -12.78 -16.47
CA TRP A 113 -1.37 -12.94 -15.15
C TRP A 113 -1.98 -11.63 -14.70
N ALA A 114 -3.24 -11.65 -14.28
CA ALA A 114 -3.79 -10.60 -13.45
C ALA A 114 -3.57 -10.94 -11.98
N MET A 115 -3.20 -9.95 -11.18
CA MET A 115 -2.93 -10.09 -9.76
C MET A 115 -3.72 -9.02 -9.00
N SER A 116 -4.29 -9.40 -7.86
CA SER A 116 -4.95 -8.46 -6.96
C SER A 116 -4.80 -8.85 -5.50
N ALA A 117 -4.76 -7.86 -4.63
CA ALA A 117 -4.76 -8.06 -3.19
C ALA A 117 -5.46 -6.90 -2.48
N GLU A 118 -6.06 -7.20 -1.32
CA GLU A 118 -6.47 -6.21 -0.36
C GLU A 118 -5.89 -6.58 1.01
N SER A 119 -5.35 -5.60 1.72
CA SER A 119 -4.83 -5.81 3.07
C SER A 119 -5.05 -4.58 3.93
N THR A 120 -5.31 -4.78 5.22
CA THR A 120 -5.38 -3.68 6.19
C THR A 120 -4.04 -3.48 6.87
N VAL A 121 -3.60 -2.21 6.98
CA VAL A 121 -2.41 -1.80 7.72
C VAL A 121 -2.83 -0.80 8.79
N ARG A 122 -2.41 -1.01 10.03
CA ARG A 122 -2.60 -0.05 11.13
C ARG A 122 -1.43 0.93 11.18
N GLN A 123 -1.69 2.21 11.01
CA GLN A 123 -0.65 3.25 10.95
C GLN A 123 0.14 3.39 12.25
N SER A 124 -0.54 3.35 13.39
CA SER A 124 0.06 3.49 14.72
C SER A 124 1.10 2.41 15.04
N ASP A 125 0.95 1.20 14.49
CA ASP A 125 1.92 0.11 14.62
C ASP A 125 3.31 0.48 14.08
N TYR A 126 3.35 1.39 13.10
CA TYR A 126 4.56 1.92 12.46
C TYR A 126 4.99 3.28 13.05
N GLY A 127 4.30 3.76 14.09
CA GLY A 127 4.56 5.05 14.71
C GLY A 127 4.16 6.25 13.85
N VAL A 128 3.29 6.03 12.85
CA VAL A 128 2.60 7.10 12.16
C VAL A 128 1.47 7.57 13.07
N LYS A 129 1.44 8.86 13.40
CA LYS A 129 0.35 9.45 14.17
C LYS A 129 -0.76 9.84 13.20
N PRO A 130 -1.98 9.28 13.30
CA PRO A 130 -3.07 9.67 12.42
C PRO A 130 -3.34 11.17 12.54
N TYR A 131 -3.56 11.82 11.41
CA TYR A 131 -3.84 13.26 11.38
C TYR A 131 -5.19 13.54 12.04
N SER A 132 -5.25 14.57 12.88
CA SER A 132 -6.45 14.96 13.63
C SER A 132 -6.66 16.47 13.62
N LEU A 133 -7.92 16.90 13.59
CA LEU A 133 -8.38 18.28 13.72
C LEU A 133 -9.34 18.40 14.92
N LEU A 134 -9.62 19.65 15.33
CA LEU A 134 -10.64 19.97 16.34
C LEU A 134 -10.45 19.20 17.67
N MET A 135 -9.23 19.20 18.19
CA MET A 135 -8.87 18.45 19.42
C MET A 135 -9.22 16.95 19.37
N GLY A 136 -9.21 16.35 18.17
CA GLY A 136 -9.46 14.92 17.98
C GLY A 136 -10.89 14.57 17.59
N SER A 137 -11.82 15.53 17.55
CA SER A 137 -13.20 15.24 17.13
C SER A 137 -13.33 14.87 15.64
N LEU A 138 -12.28 15.15 14.85
CA LEU A 138 -12.14 14.67 13.48
C LEU A 138 -10.74 14.08 13.29
N GLN A 139 -10.67 12.79 12.97
CA GLN A 139 -9.41 12.06 12.87
C GLN A 139 -9.42 11.12 11.66
N VAL A 140 -8.27 11.00 11.01
CA VAL A 140 -8.03 9.97 9.98
C VAL A 140 -8.03 8.60 10.66
N ALA A 141 -8.75 7.63 10.09
CA ALA A 141 -8.77 6.27 10.62
C ALA A 141 -7.34 5.72 10.77
N ASP A 142 -7.08 5.01 11.87
CA ASP A 142 -5.76 4.41 12.11
C ASP A 142 -5.52 3.21 11.18
N GLU A 143 -6.57 2.45 10.89
CA GLU A 143 -6.57 1.39 9.88
C GLU A 143 -6.69 1.97 8.47
N VAL A 144 -5.83 1.49 7.59
CA VAL A 144 -5.79 1.86 6.17
C VAL A 144 -5.91 0.58 5.35
N THR A 145 -6.91 0.53 4.49
CA THR A 145 -7.00 -0.52 3.46
C THR A 145 -6.04 -0.18 2.33
N VAL A 146 -5.16 -1.12 2.01
CA VAL A 146 -4.24 -1.08 0.87
C VAL A 146 -4.76 -2.07 -0.16
N SER A 147 -5.01 -1.58 -1.36
CA SER A 147 -5.40 -2.40 -2.52
C SER A 147 -4.26 -2.42 -3.54
N PHE A 148 -4.01 -3.58 -4.12
CA PHE A 148 -3.04 -3.78 -5.19
C PHE A 148 -3.72 -4.44 -6.39
N THR A 149 -3.36 -3.99 -7.59
CA THR A 149 -3.72 -4.64 -8.85
C THR A 149 -2.55 -4.52 -9.82
N ALA A 150 -2.20 -5.60 -10.51
CA ALA A 150 -1.20 -5.59 -11.57
C ALA A 150 -1.53 -6.62 -12.65
N VAL A 151 -1.03 -6.37 -13.85
CA VAL A 151 -1.03 -7.34 -14.95
C VAL A 151 0.41 -7.56 -15.38
N ARG A 152 0.85 -8.82 -15.45
CA ARG A 152 2.19 -9.21 -15.87
C ARG A 152 2.11 -10.17 -17.07
N PRO A 153 2.73 -9.87 -18.21
CA PRO A 153 2.92 -10.85 -19.28
C PRO A 153 3.63 -12.10 -18.79
N LYS A 154 3.29 -13.27 -19.34
CA LYS A 154 4.01 -14.53 -19.04
C LYS A 154 5.38 -14.55 -19.71
N ASP A 155 5.42 -14.07 -20.95
CA ASP A 155 6.62 -13.89 -21.74
C ASP A 155 7.11 -12.44 -21.58
N GLY A 156 8.13 -12.24 -20.74
CA GLY A 156 8.66 -10.91 -20.39
C GLY A 156 9.48 -10.89 -19.11
#